data_AF-M6UTF7-F1
#
_entry.id   AF-M6UTF7-F1
#
_cell.length_a   1.000
_cell.length_b   1.000
_cell.length_c   1.000
_cell.angle_alpha   90.00
_cell.angle_beta   90.00
_cell.angle_gamma   90.00
#
_symmetry.space_group_name_H-M   'P 1'
#
loop_
_entity.id
_entity.type
_entity.pdbx_description
1 polymer ?
#
loop_
_entity_poly.entity_id
_entity_poly.type
_entity_poly.pdbx_seq_one_letter_code
_entity_poly.pdbx_strand_id
1 'polypeptide(L)'
;MNLKQTMNHKKRNSNEPFSSGSKMETKSSSQNLRGLYAVSCFDTRSSCFGTSSDFKTDFVSKAKFETTDAAKMKSTGFLDGIKNSYIKIFFYSILFWIAGAVSLSAAPGDFVKDVKIPSLNFEFPEVQVFPSGKGTEVYFLPGGEFPLRNLEVHVYSGVLSNPDLPPEVPELFVQAWKHGGVPSAPGSKFMETLEGYGAKIDTDANSEKIVFTISYLSRFEKEVLPLIGEFIAAPLLSEEGFSIAKLNLEEAIKRRNDKIPDIAYRKTAELVYRGTVLGKSTQLDSLAKIRAKDIKEYFDKTVSTSRRIVLLAGDLQRKEAESLVASLFPPRETVRVESPVRLNSKILKKNLDSLPFQILGVDKEATQSIVMMAGILPAHRDPDFYAIQLVNYIVGGGGFSSYFMQKIRSDRGLAYSSGSSAYFEKDYGIVYFTTQTKTSTTKEVYDLMREILSEQTIDKITEEELESAKQSIVNRFIFQFEDKTGILHNFLRFREHGMPEDYLRTYRDKIQAVTLGDLKRVGKKYFVSSSVKTVLTGPKDIAKGLEEAVKHIAPEERIP
;
A
#
# COMPACT_ATOMS: atom_id res chain seq x y z
N MET A 1 -48.44 -43.92 17.84
CA MET A 1 -49.63 -43.16 18.27
C MET A 1 -49.87 -42.09 17.22
N ASN A 2 -50.99 -42.21 16.51
CA ASN A 2 -51.51 -41.33 15.45
C ASN A 2 -51.56 -39.85 15.90
N LEU A 3 -51.58 -38.81 15.06
CA LEU A 3 -52.39 -38.62 13.84
C LEU A 3 -51.85 -37.44 13.00
N LYS A 4 -52.02 -37.57 11.69
CA LYS A 4 -52.00 -36.54 10.64
C LYS A 4 -53.12 -35.50 10.85
N GLN A 5 -52.99 -34.27 10.33
CA GLN A 5 -53.85 -33.76 9.25
C GLN A 5 -53.48 -32.37 8.69
N THR A 6 -53.21 -32.43 7.39
CA THR A 6 -53.28 -31.54 6.23
C THR A 6 -54.42 -30.51 6.09
N MET A 7 -54.12 -29.39 5.38
CA MET A 7 -54.73 -28.85 4.12
C MET A 7 -54.87 -27.30 4.12
N ASN A 8 -54.20 -26.58 3.20
CA ASN A 8 -54.68 -26.08 1.87
C ASN A 8 -55.97 -25.22 1.97
N HIS A 9 -56.16 -24.03 1.38
CA HIS A 9 -55.81 -23.51 0.04
C HIS A 9 -56.36 -22.06 -0.07
N LYS A 10 -55.69 -21.11 -0.76
CA LYS A 10 -56.19 -20.43 -2.00
C LYS A 10 -55.38 -19.18 -2.40
N LYS A 11 -55.10 -19.16 -3.71
CA LYS A 11 -54.51 -18.11 -4.57
C LYS A 11 -55.43 -16.89 -4.78
N ARG A 12 -54.86 -15.69 -5.02
CA ARG A 12 -55.03 -14.92 -6.28
C ARG A 12 -54.17 -13.63 -6.36
N ASN A 13 -53.25 -13.65 -7.32
CA ASN A 13 -52.85 -12.66 -8.34
C ASN A 13 -52.88 -11.13 -8.12
N SER A 14 -51.73 -10.55 -8.50
CA SER A 14 -51.49 -9.45 -9.46
C SER A 14 -51.76 -7.99 -9.04
N ASN A 15 -50.69 -7.22 -8.79
CA ASN A 15 -50.10 -6.27 -9.76
C ASN A 15 -49.00 -5.44 -9.09
N GLU A 16 -47.86 -5.29 -9.78
CA GLU A 16 -46.84 -4.27 -9.52
C GLU A 16 -47.42 -2.84 -9.74
N PRO A 17 -46.72 -1.79 -9.29
CA PRO A 17 -45.70 -1.22 -10.19
C PRO A 17 -44.34 -0.94 -9.53
N PHE A 18 -43.32 -1.09 -10.37
CA PHE A 18 -41.97 -0.56 -10.23
C PHE A 18 -41.92 0.92 -9.81
N SER A 19 -40.98 1.27 -8.92
CA SER A 19 -40.32 2.58 -8.90
C SER A 19 -39.08 2.58 -8.01
N SER A 20 -37.93 2.76 -8.70
CA SER A 20 -36.67 3.43 -8.34
C SER A 20 -35.96 3.14 -7.00
N GLY A 21 -34.69 2.75 -7.13
CA GLY A 21 -33.81 2.41 -6.02
C GLY A 21 -32.85 3.51 -5.62
N SER A 22 -32.14 3.23 -4.53
CA SER A 22 -30.80 3.74 -4.25
C SER A 22 -30.00 2.57 -3.66
N LYS A 23 -29.26 1.85 -4.53
CA LYS A 23 -28.22 0.92 -4.09
C LYS A 23 -27.04 1.77 -3.63
N MET A 24 -26.87 1.91 -2.32
CA MET A 24 -25.58 2.28 -1.73
C MET A 24 -24.61 1.12 -1.98
N GLU A 25 -23.73 1.28 -2.97
CA GLU A 25 -22.53 0.47 -3.08
C GLU A 25 -21.58 0.82 -1.94
N THR A 26 -21.58 -0.03 -0.91
CA THR A 26 -20.54 -0.01 0.12
C THR A 26 -19.25 -0.58 -0.48
N LYS A 27 -18.34 0.32 -0.88
CA LYS A 27 -16.94 -0.03 -1.15
C LYS A 27 -16.28 -0.47 0.16
N SER A 28 -16.25 -1.77 0.41
CA SER A 28 -15.49 -2.39 1.51
C SER A 28 -14.70 -3.58 0.99
N SER A 29 -13.54 -3.81 1.62
CA SER A 29 -12.67 -4.99 1.57
C SER A 29 -11.67 -5.12 0.39
N SER A 30 -10.60 -4.34 0.48
CA SER A 30 -9.24 -4.73 0.03
C SER A 30 -8.18 -4.42 1.10
N GLN A 31 -8.58 -4.36 2.38
CA GLN A 31 -7.74 -3.90 3.50
C GLN A 31 -6.89 -5.02 4.13
N ASN A 32 -7.18 -6.30 3.87
CA ASN A 32 -6.54 -7.42 4.59
C ASN A 32 -5.13 -7.79 4.11
N LEU A 33 -4.61 -7.07 3.11
CA LEU A 33 -3.18 -7.10 2.75
C LEU A 33 -2.41 -5.90 3.29
N ARG A 34 -3.06 -4.95 3.96
CA ARG A 34 -2.35 -3.83 4.58
C ARG A 34 -1.77 -4.18 5.94
N GLY A 35 -2.32 -5.12 6.72
CA GLY A 35 -1.80 -5.43 8.07
C GLY A 35 -0.34 -5.93 8.13
N LEU A 36 0.14 -6.62 7.08
CA LEU A 36 1.55 -7.01 6.92
C LEU A 36 2.42 -5.93 6.25
N TYR A 37 1.80 -4.90 5.69
CA TYR A 37 2.41 -3.81 4.92
C TYR A 37 2.26 -2.44 5.61
N ALA A 38 1.55 -2.36 6.73
CA ALA A 38 1.17 -1.12 7.42
C ALA A 38 2.30 -0.53 8.26
N VAL A 39 3.45 -1.21 8.37
CA VAL A 39 4.65 -0.69 9.05
C VAL A 39 5.69 -0.16 8.05
N SER A 40 5.45 -0.27 6.74
CA SER A 40 6.44 0.10 5.73
C SER A 40 5.90 0.83 4.50
N CYS A 41 4.72 1.47 4.60
CA CYS A 41 4.22 2.39 3.57
C CYS A 41 5.11 3.64 3.46
N PHE A 42 6.22 3.52 2.74
CA PHE A 42 6.72 4.61 1.91
C PHE A 42 5.78 4.72 0.71
N ASP A 43 4.69 5.48 0.85
CA ASP A 43 3.70 5.62 -0.22
C ASP A 43 4.34 6.32 -1.45
N THR A 44 4.60 5.52 -2.48
CA THR A 44 4.62 5.97 -3.87
C THR A 44 3.19 6.27 -4.30
N ARG A 45 2.77 7.53 -4.15
CA ARG A 45 1.54 8.08 -4.77
C ARG A 45 1.55 8.10 -6.32
N SER A 46 2.24 7.15 -6.97
CA SER A 46 2.25 6.99 -8.43
C SER A 46 1.46 5.76 -8.91
N SER A 47 0.80 4.99 -8.04
CA SER A 47 -0.03 3.83 -8.43
C SER A 47 -1.50 3.95 -8.02
N CYS A 48 -2.07 5.15 -8.07
CA CYS A 48 -3.51 5.38 -8.05
C CYS A 48 -3.96 6.14 -9.31
N PHE A 49 -3.87 5.51 -10.48
CA PHE A 49 -4.76 5.87 -11.59
C PHE A 49 -5.95 4.91 -11.55
N GLY A 50 -7.04 5.41 -10.97
CA GLY A 50 -8.35 4.79 -11.10
C GLY A 50 -8.77 4.78 -12.57
N THR A 51 -9.26 3.62 -12.99
CA THR A 51 -10.02 3.40 -14.21
C THR A 51 -11.22 4.36 -14.26
N SER A 52 -11.21 5.33 -15.17
CA SER A 52 -12.43 6.01 -15.62
C SER A 52 -12.70 5.64 -17.08
N SER A 53 -13.32 4.47 -17.27
CA SER A 53 -14.04 4.15 -18.50
C SER A 53 -15.50 4.01 -18.12
N ASP A 54 -16.24 5.12 -18.18
CA ASP A 54 -17.67 5.17 -18.54
C ASP A 54 -18.14 6.63 -18.50
N PHE A 55 -17.93 7.33 -19.62
CA PHE A 55 -18.76 8.46 -20.05
C PHE A 55 -18.64 8.59 -21.58
N LYS A 56 -19.41 7.75 -22.28
CA LYS A 56 -19.98 7.99 -23.61
C LYS A 56 -21.48 7.98 -23.31
N THR A 57 -22.28 9.01 -23.53
CA THR A 57 -22.48 9.86 -24.71
C THR A 57 -23.45 10.95 -24.27
N ASP A 58 -23.20 12.22 -24.60
CA ASP A 58 -24.21 13.16 -25.09
C ASP A 58 -23.58 14.53 -25.32
N PHE A 59 -24.12 15.27 -26.29
CA PHE A 59 -23.64 16.53 -26.87
C PHE A 59 -22.54 16.42 -27.93
N VAL A 60 -22.95 16.19 -29.19
CA VAL A 60 -22.86 17.21 -30.24
C VAL A 60 -24.00 16.96 -31.24
N SER A 61 -25.07 17.76 -31.15
CA SER A 61 -25.98 17.96 -32.27
C SER A 61 -26.00 19.45 -32.60
N LYS A 62 -26.01 19.75 -33.91
CA LYS A 62 -26.18 21.06 -34.56
C LYS A 62 -24.95 21.97 -34.62
N ALA A 63 -24.21 21.83 -35.72
CA ALA A 63 -23.86 22.97 -36.55
C ALA A 63 -23.83 22.51 -38.02
N LYS A 64 -24.92 22.81 -38.73
CA LYS A 64 -24.96 22.81 -40.19
C LYS A 64 -24.07 23.96 -40.66
N PHE A 65 -23.12 23.67 -41.54
CA PHE A 65 -22.74 24.61 -42.58
C PHE A 65 -22.72 23.86 -43.91
N GLU A 66 -23.65 24.26 -44.75
CA GLU A 66 -23.78 23.88 -46.15
C GLU A 66 -22.55 24.35 -46.92
N THR A 67 -22.01 23.53 -47.81
CA THR A 67 -21.84 23.91 -49.22
C THR A 67 -21.60 22.67 -50.06
N THR A 68 -22.48 22.52 -51.04
CA THR A 68 -22.68 21.41 -51.95
C THR A 68 -21.68 21.42 -53.10
N ASP A 69 -21.26 20.22 -53.49
CA ASP A 69 -20.86 19.74 -54.82
C ASP A 69 -20.42 20.74 -55.91
N ALA A 70 -19.16 20.58 -56.30
CA ALA A 70 -18.67 20.97 -57.62
C ALA A 70 -18.92 19.84 -58.63
N ALA A 71 -19.80 20.08 -59.61
CA ALA A 71 -19.87 19.30 -60.83
C ALA A 71 -20.17 20.17 -62.06
N LYS A 72 -19.14 20.32 -62.90
CA LYS A 72 -19.16 20.50 -64.37
C LYS A 72 -20.12 21.55 -64.96
N MET A 73 -19.54 22.68 -65.39
CA MET A 73 -20.02 23.38 -66.58
C MET A 73 -18.82 23.78 -67.45
N LYS A 74 -18.92 23.46 -68.74
CA LYS A 74 -17.87 23.58 -69.76
C LYS A 74 -17.65 25.03 -70.20
N SER A 75 -16.39 25.26 -70.61
CA SER A 75 -15.91 26.11 -71.71
C SER A 75 -16.13 27.62 -71.66
N THR A 76 -15.05 28.38 -71.53
CA THR A 76 -14.41 29.24 -72.56
C THR A 76 -13.62 30.36 -71.88
N GLY A 77 -12.49 30.79 -72.46
CA GLY A 77 -11.77 32.00 -72.04
C GLY A 77 -10.35 31.75 -71.52
N PHE A 78 -9.44 31.62 -72.46
CA PHE A 78 -8.00 31.39 -72.33
C PHE A 78 -7.28 32.75 -72.28
N LEU A 79 -6.28 32.86 -71.39
CA LEU A 79 -5.09 33.74 -71.42
C LEU A 79 -5.24 35.25 -71.16
N ASP A 80 -4.69 35.69 -70.01
CA ASP A 80 -3.67 36.77 -69.98
C ASP A 80 -3.07 37.07 -68.58
N GLY A 81 -3.45 36.36 -67.51
CA GLY A 81 -2.97 36.63 -66.14
C GLY A 81 -1.79 35.80 -65.61
N ILE A 82 -1.21 34.88 -66.39
CA ILE A 82 -0.51 33.72 -65.81
C ILE A 82 1.00 33.93 -65.54
N LYS A 83 1.64 34.99 -66.06
CA LYS A 83 3.11 35.13 -65.91
C LYS A 83 3.58 35.73 -64.56
N ASN A 84 2.71 36.36 -63.77
CA ASN A 84 3.13 37.04 -62.52
C ASN A 84 2.81 36.28 -61.22
N SER A 85 2.01 35.21 -61.28
CA SER A 85 1.66 34.40 -60.10
C SER A 85 2.69 33.30 -59.80
N TYR A 86 3.35 32.74 -60.82
CA TYR A 86 4.32 31.66 -60.59
C TYR A 86 5.59 32.13 -59.87
N ILE A 87 6.05 33.36 -60.12
CA ILE A 87 7.24 33.92 -59.45
C ILE A 87 6.95 34.20 -57.97
N LYS A 88 5.75 34.70 -57.64
CA LYS A 88 5.34 34.91 -56.24
C LYS A 88 5.17 33.58 -55.50
N ILE A 89 4.51 32.59 -56.12
CA ILE A 89 4.35 31.26 -55.50
C ILE A 89 5.71 30.60 -55.27
N PHE A 90 6.66 30.74 -56.21
CA PHE A 90 8.01 30.21 -56.05
C PHE A 90 8.79 30.90 -54.92
N PHE A 91 8.71 32.24 -54.82
CA PHE A 91 9.34 32.99 -53.73
C PHE A 91 8.75 32.66 -52.35
N TYR A 92 7.41 32.52 -52.25
CA TYR A 92 6.77 32.11 -51.00
C TYR A 92 7.11 30.65 -50.64
N SER A 93 7.26 29.76 -51.62
CA SER A 93 7.66 28.37 -51.36
C SER A 93 9.12 28.25 -50.88
N ILE A 94 10.03 29.10 -51.36
CA ILE A 94 11.41 29.19 -50.89
C ILE A 94 11.48 29.81 -49.49
N LEU A 95 10.70 30.86 -49.21
CA LEU A 95 10.60 31.42 -47.86
C LEU A 95 10.01 30.43 -46.85
N PHE A 96 9.05 29.59 -47.28
CA PHE A 96 8.50 28.51 -46.45
C PHE A 96 9.52 27.39 -46.21
N TRP A 97 10.37 27.08 -47.20
CA TRP A 97 11.45 26.11 -47.05
C TRP A 97 12.61 26.62 -46.17
N ILE A 98 12.95 27.91 -46.25
CA ILE A 98 13.98 28.52 -45.41
C ILE A 98 13.48 28.68 -43.96
N ALA A 99 12.19 28.97 -43.75
CA ALA A 99 11.59 28.99 -42.41
C ALA A 99 11.38 27.59 -41.81
N GLY A 100 11.23 26.55 -42.65
CA GLY A 100 11.12 25.15 -42.22
C GLY A 100 12.46 24.48 -41.84
N ALA A 101 13.59 25.13 -42.12
CA ALA A 101 14.93 24.62 -41.83
C ALA A 101 15.49 25.04 -40.46
N VAL A 102 14.74 25.80 -39.65
CA VAL A 102 15.03 25.90 -38.21
C VAL A 102 14.54 24.59 -37.59
N SER A 103 15.42 23.59 -37.56
CA SER A 103 15.21 22.40 -36.78
C SER A 103 14.96 22.82 -35.32
N LEU A 104 13.70 22.73 -34.87
CA LEU A 104 13.39 22.65 -33.45
C LEU A 104 13.96 21.31 -32.97
N SER A 105 15.27 21.28 -32.71
CA SER A 105 15.98 20.19 -32.04
C SER A 105 15.76 20.24 -30.52
N ALA A 106 14.75 20.97 -30.06
CA ALA A 106 14.39 20.99 -28.65
C ALA A 106 13.77 19.64 -28.31
N ALA A 107 14.53 18.78 -27.64
CA ALA A 107 13.97 17.57 -27.05
C ALA A 107 12.88 17.99 -26.03
N PRO A 108 11.81 17.20 -25.84
CA PRO A 108 10.84 17.48 -24.78
C PRO A 108 11.56 17.65 -23.44
N GLY A 109 11.47 18.85 -22.84
CA GLY A 109 12.17 19.21 -21.60
C GLY A 109 13.36 20.17 -21.73
N ASP A 110 13.75 20.59 -22.94
CA ASP A 110 14.85 21.56 -23.11
C ASP A 110 14.56 22.92 -22.44
N PHE A 111 13.29 23.30 -22.32
CA PHE A 111 12.86 24.55 -21.67
C PHE A 111 13.08 24.57 -20.14
N VAL A 112 13.38 23.44 -19.52
CA VAL A 112 13.65 23.34 -18.07
C VAL A 112 15.14 23.14 -17.74
N LYS A 113 16.00 22.91 -18.74
CA LYS A 113 17.44 22.64 -18.54
C LYS A 113 18.18 23.79 -17.87
N ASP A 114 17.77 25.02 -18.14
CA ASP A 114 18.38 26.24 -17.59
C ASP A 114 17.64 26.78 -16.36
N VAL A 115 16.62 26.07 -15.86
CA VAL A 115 15.91 26.49 -14.64
C VAL A 115 16.81 26.25 -13.44
N LYS A 116 17.43 27.34 -12.96
CA LYS A 116 18.17 27.36 -11.70
C LYS A 116 17.19 27.25 -10.54
N ILE A 117 16.99 26.03 -10.05
CA ILE A 117 16.22 25.79 -8.83
C ILE A 117 17.09 26.25 -7.65
N PRO A 118 16.65 27.22 -6.84
CA PRO A 118 17.40 27.64 -5.66
C PRO A 118 17.59 26.44 -4.72
N SER A 119 18.71 26.41 -3.99
CA SER A 119 18.97 25.36 -3.01
C SER A 119 17.83 25.30 -1.99
N LEU A 120 17.25 24.12 -1.83
CA LEU A 120 16.18 23.88 -0.87
C LEU A 120 16.70 24.08 0.56
N ASN A 121 16.37 25.21 1.18
CA ASN A 121 16.53 25.42 2.61
C ASN A 121 15.35 24.75 3.31
N PHE A 122 15.61 23.59 3.92
CA PHE A 122 14.62 22.83 4.67
C PHE A 122 15.08 22.64 6.11
N GLU A 123 14.26 23.08 7.05
CA GLU A 123 14.46 22.83 8.47
C GLU A 123 13.60 21.63 8.88
N PHE A 124 14.23 20.66 9.54
CA PHE A 124 13.52 19.48 10.02
C PHE A 124 12.56 19.88 11.15
N PRO A 125 11.28 19.49 11.08
CA PRO A 125 10.33 19.75 12.15
C PRO A 125 10.80 19.08 13.45
N GLU A 126 10.78 19.83 14.55
CA GLU A 126 11.17 19.32 15.86
C GLU A 126 9.97 18.62 16.52
N VAL A 127 10.07 17.29 16.65
CA VAL A 127 9.06 16.48 17.33
C VAL A 127 9.22 16.65 18.85
N GLN A 128 8.16 17.15 19.49
CA GLN A 128 8.13 17.28 20.94
C GLN A 128 7.76 15.94 21.57
N VAL A 129 8.54 15.49 22.54
CA VAL A 129 8.31 14.22 23.23
C VAL A 129 8.03 14.49 24.71
N PHE A 130 6.97 13.89 25.24
CA PHE A 130 6.64 13.97 26.67
C PHE A 130 5.88 12.72 27.15
N PRO A 131 6.05 12.32 28.42
CA PRO A 131 5.28 11.22 29.01
C PRO A 131 3.87 11.67 29.40
N SER A 132 2.91 10.74 29.42
CA SER A 132 1.57 10.94 30.00
C SER A 132 1.23 9.80 30.95
N GLY A 133 1.59 9.95 32.23
CA GLY A 133 1.48 8.87 33.21
C GLY A 133 2.43 7.70 32.89
N LYS A 134 2.22 6.56 33.57
CA LYS A 134 3.06 5.37 33.41
C LYS A 134 2.65 4.60 32.16
N GLY A 135 3.61 4.34 31.26
CA GLY A 135 3.41 3.48 30.09
C GLY A 135 2.86 4.16 28.85
N THR A 136 2.63 5.47 28.87
CA THR A 136 2.22 6.24 27.68
C THR A 136 3.27 7.31 27.35
N GLU A 137 3.77 7.26 26.13
CA GLU A 137 4.70 8.25 25.58
C GLU A 137 4.02 9.01 24.44
N VAL A 138 4.18 10.33 24.39
CA VAL A 138 3.54 11.19 23.41
C VAL A 138 4.59 11.81 22.50
N TYR A 139 4.29 11.80 21.21
CA TYR A 139 5.06 12.43 20.15
C TYR A 139 4.15 13.46 19.50
N PHE A 140 4.55 14.73 19.58
CA PHE A 140 3.68 15.85 19.28
C PHE A 140 4.31 16.79 18.25
N LEU A 141 3.52 17.15 17.23
CA LEU A 141 3.83 18.23 16.30
C LEU A 141 2.68 19.26 16.29
N PRO A 142 2.92 20.51 16.73
CA PRO A 142 1.89 21.55 16.70
C PRO A 142 1.56 21.97 15.26
N GLY A 143 0.34 22.44 15.01
CA GLY A 143 -0.03 22.96 13.69
C GLY A 143 -1.46 23.47 13.52
N GLY A 144 -1.62 24.77 13.25
CA GLY A 144 -2.95 25.38 13.04
C GLY A 144 -3.36 25.60 11.58
N GLU A 145 -2.83 24.84 10.61
CA GLU A 145 -3.22 25.03 9.19
C GLU A 145 -4.69 24.66 8.96
N PHE A 146 -5.15 23.60 9.64
CA PHE A 146 -6.53 23.18 9.65
C PHE A 146 -7.01 23.04 11.10
N PRO A 147 -8.29 23.34 11.39
CA PRO A 147 -8.88 23.21 12.73
C PRO A 147 -9.18 21.74 13.07
N LEU A 148 -8.19 20.87 12.86
CA LEU A 148 -8.27 19.43 13.04
C LEU A 148 -7.31 19.01 14.14
N ARG A 149 -7.70 17.95 14.85
CA ARG A 149 -6.85 17.23 15.79
C ARG A 149 -6.77 15.79 15.33
N ASN A 150 -5.55 15.35 15.06
CA ASN A 150 -5.24 13.99 14.64
C ASN A 150 -4.51 13.29 15.77
N LEU A 151 -5.10 12.21 16.27
CA LEU A 151 -4.49 11.29 17.21
C LEU A 151 -4.29 9.94 16.53
N GLU A 152 -3.10 9.38 16.69
CA GLU A 152 -2.88 7.97 16.45
C GLU A 152 -2.34 7.31 17.71
N VAL A 153 -3.02 6.26 18.16
CA VAL A 153 -2.71 5.60 19.43
C VAL A 153 -2.24 4.19 19.11
N HIS A 154 -0.99 3.91 19.41
CA HIS A 154 -0.35 2.61 19.24
C HIS A 154 -0.37 1.89 20.57
N VAL A 155 -1.08 0.78 20.65
CA VAL A 155 -1.08 -0.12 21.80
C VAL A 155 -0.30 -1.36 21.44
N TYR A 156 0.85 -1.57 22.07
CA TYR A 156 1.76 -2.65 21.75
C TYR A 156 1.20 -3.97 22.30
N SER A 157 0.44 -4.67 21.47
CA SER A 157 -0.24 -5.90 21.86
C SER A 157 -0.41 -6.86 20.69
N GLY A 158 0.27 -6.64 19.56
CA GLY A 158 0.16 -7.49 18.38
C GLY A 158 0.63 -8.93 18.64
N VAL A 159 0.50 -9.76 17.61
CA VAL A 159 0.85 -11.20 17.66
C VAL A 159 2.33 -11.46 17.98
N LEU A 160 3.24 -10.51 17.72
CA LEU A 160 4.66 -10.67 18.08
C LEU A 160 4.86 -10.67 19.60
N SER A 161 4.11 -9.83 20.33
CA SER A 161 4.09 -9.81 21.80
C SER A 161 3.22 -10.92 22.40
N ASN A 162 2.41 -11.60 21.58
CA ASN A 162 1.45 -12.61 21.99
C ASN A 162 1.41 -13.80 20.99
N PRO A 163 2.51 -14.55 20.82
CA PRO A 163 2.69 -15.51 19.71
C PRO A 163 1.78 -16.75 19.79
N ASP A 164 1.21 -17.02 20.96
CA ASP A 164 0.27 -18.10 21.19
C ASP A 164 -1.17 -17.74 20.77
N LEU A 165 -1.45 -16.45 20.55
CA LEU A 165 -2.76 -16.04 20.06
C LEU A 165 -2.96 -16.53 18.62
N PRO A 166 -4.16 -17.05 18.30
CA PRO A 166 -4.57 -17.24 16.92
C PRO A 166 -4.50 -15.91 16.15
N PRO A 167 -4.08 -15.89 14.87
CA PRO A 167 -4.00 -14.66 14.08
C PRO A 167 -5.36 -13.97 13.92
N GLU A 168 -6.48 -14.70 14.11
CA GLU A 168 -7.82 -14.12 14.08
C GLU A 168 -8.14 -13.25 15.29
N VAL A 169 -7.49 -13.46 16.45
CA VAL A 169 -7.89 -12.77 17.69
C VAL A 169 -7.68 -11.26 17.59
N PRO A 170 -6.49 -10.72 17.21
CA PRO A 170 -6.31 -9.27 17.08
C PRO A 170 -7.22 -8.63 16.02
N GLU A 171 -7.47 -9.34 14.91
CA GLU A 171 -8.34 -8.88 13.82
C GLU A 171 -9.81 -8.77 14.28
N LEU A 172 -10.33 -9.83 14.92
CA LEU A 172 -11.66 -9.82 15.52
C LEU A 172 -11.76 -8.75 16.60
N PHE A 173 -10.70 -8.58 17.37
CA PHE A 173 -10.67 -7.67 18.49
C PHE A 173 -10.92 -6.23 18.06
N VAL A 174 -10.17 -5.73 17.06
CA VAL A 174 -10.32 -4.34 16.62
C VAL A 174 -11.66 -4.08 15.95
N GLN A 175 -12.23 -5.06 15.26
CA GLN A 175 -13.58 -4.96 14.70
C GLN A 175 -14.66 -5.03 15.77
N ALA A 176 -14.57 -5.96 16.71
CA ALA A 176 -15.53 -6.10 17.81
C ALA A 176 -15.52 -4.87 18.72
N TRP A 177 -14.34 -4.27 18.94
CA TRP A 177 -14.19 -3.00 19.63
C TRP A 177 -14.96 -1.88 18.92
N LYS A 178 -14.74 -1.70 17.60
CA LYS A 178 -15.43 -0.68 16.82
C LYS A 178 -16.94 -0.90 16.75
N HIS A 179 -17.38 -2.13 16.49
CA HIS A 179 -18.81 -2.46 16.36
C HIS A 179 -19.55 -2.52 17.69
N GLY A 180 -18.86 -2.78 18.80
CA GLY A 180 -19.46 -2.75 20.13
C GLY A 180 -19.81 -1.33 20.60
N GLY A 181 -19.06 -0.33 20.16
CA GLY A 181 -19.21 1.05 20.61
C GLY A 181 -18.82 1.21 22.08
N VAL A 182 -19.48 2.14 22.76
CA VAL A 182 -19.22 2.50 24.16
C VAL A 182 -20.50 2.38 24.98
N PRO A 183 -20.43 2.17 26.31
CA PRO A 183 -21.62 2.12 27.16
C PRO A 183 -22.60 3.30 26.97
N SER A 184 -22.11 4.54 26.82
CA SER A 184 -22.95 5.72 26.56
C SER A 184 -23.57 5.79 25.17
N ALA A 185 -23.00 5.08 24.19
CA ALA A 185 -23.48 5.01 22.80
C ALA A 185 -23.21 3.61 22.21
N PRO A 186 -24.04 2.60 22.52
CA PRO A 186 -23.79 1.21 22.09
C PRO A 186 -23.95 1.02 20.58
N GLY A 187 -23.19 0.08 20.01
CA GLY A 187 -23.38 -0.37 18.63
C GLY A 187 -23.11 0.72 17.59
N SER A 188 -23.97 0.79 16.55
CA SER A 188 -23.83 1.80 15.48
C SER A 188 -23.97 3.24 15.97
N LYS A 189 -24.67 3.45 17.10
CA LYS A 189 -24.92 4.78 17.65
C LYS A 189 -23.62 5.53 17.96
N PHE A 190 -22.56 4.81 18.35
CA PHE A 190 -21.23 5.38 18.57
C PHE A 190 -20.71 6.08 17.31
N MET A 191 -20.61 5.34 16.21
CA MET A 191 -20.07 5.84 14.95
C MET A 191 -20.96 6.94 14.35
N GLU A 192 -22.28 6.76 14.37
CA GLU A 192 -23.25 7.76 13.89
C GLU A 192 -23.12 9.08 14.64
N THR A 193 -22.89 9.02 15.96
CA THR A 193 -22.72 10.23 16.79
C THR A 193 -21.42 10.95 16.45
N LEU A 194 -20.31 10.22 16.30
CA LEU A 194 -19.03 10.79 15.89
C LEU A 194 -19.09 11.42 14.50
N GLU A 195 -19.70 10.72 13.54
CA GLU A 195 -19.88 11.20 12.17
C GLU A 195 -20.72 12.48 12.10
N GLY A 196 -21.73 12.62 12.98
CA GLY A 196 -22.52 13.84 13.12
C GLY A 196 -21.69 15.08 13.50
N TYR A 197 -20.57 14.90 14.18
CA TYR A 197 -19.61 15.97 14.51
C TYR A 197 -18.45 16.07 13.51
N GLY A 198 -18.48 15.28 12.43
CA GLY A 198 -17.36 15.18 11.48
C GLY A 198 -16.13 14.52 12.09
N ALA A 199 -16.28 13.75 13.17
CA ALA A 199 -15.21 12.96 13.77
C ALA A 199 -15.14 11.58 13.10
N LYS A 200 -13.92 11.06 13.00
CA LYS A 200 -13.63 9.75 12.42
C LYS A 200 -12.75 8.94 13.36
N ILE A 201 -13.12 7.68 13.57
CA ILE A 201 -12.30 6.69 14.27
C ILE A 201 -12.18 5.43 13.42
N ASP A 202 -10.94 5.00 13.23
CA ASP A 202 -10.61 3.70 12.67
C ASP A 202 -9.74 2.90 13.63
N THR A 203 -9.91 1.58 13.58
CA THR A 203 -9.18 0.61 14.39
C THR A 203 -8.52 -0.40 13.47
N ASP A 204 -7.26 -0.71 13.74
CA ASP A 204 -6.47 -1.66 12.96
C ASP A 204 -5.55 -2.46 13.90
N ALA A 205 -5.13 -3.65 13.47
CA ALA A 205 -4.15 -4.47 14.15
C ALA A 205 -3.08 -4.93 13.16
N ASN A 206 -1.82 -4.78 13.56
CA ASN A 206 -0.69 -5.36 12.85
C ASN A 206 0.07 -6.34 13.75
N SER A 207 1.21 -6.80 13.25
CA SER A 207 2.07 -7.75 13.94
C SER A 207 2.53 -7.30 15.33
N GLU A 208 2.72 -6.00 15.54
CA GLU A 208 3.31 -5.42 16.74
C GLU A 208 2.27 -4.76 17.64
N LYS A 209 1.24 -4.15 17.05
CA LYS A 209 0.36 -3.23 17.77
C LYS A 209 -1.06 -3.20 17.23
N ILE A 210 -1.95 -2.76 18.10
CA ILE A 210 -3.27 -2.22 17.75
C ILE A 210 -3.13 -0.72 17.55
N VAL A 211 -3.78 -0.20 16.52
CA VAL A 211 -3.72 1.20 16.14
C VAL A 211 -5.12 1.79 16.14
N PHE A 212 -5.31 2.89 16.86
CA PHE A 212 -6.50 3.73 16.77
C PHE A 212 -6.13 5.00 16.01
N THR A 213 -6.79 5.26 14.89
CA THR A 213 -6.64 6.51 14.12
C THR A 213 -7.86 7.37 14.36
N ILE A 214 -7.66 8.57 14.89
CA ILE A 214 -8.72 9.46 15.35
C ILE A 214 -8.50 10.84 14.74
N SER A 215 -9.54 11.39 14.13
CA SER A 215 -9.53 12.76 13.60
C SER A 215 -10.84 13.45 13.92
N TYR A 216 -10.79 14.69 14.42
CA TYR A 216 -11.98 15.49 14.69
C TYR A 216 -11.69 16.99 14.61
N LEU A 217 -12.74 17.79 14.45
CA LEU A 217 -12.65 19.24 14.39
C LEU A 217 -12.47 19.82 15.80
N SER A 218 -11.52 20.74 15.99
CA SER A 218 -11.19 21.32 17.31
C SER A 218 -12.39 21.98 18.00
N ARG A 219 -13.33 22.54 17.24
CA ARG A 219 -14.57 23.16 17.76
C ARG A 219 -15.56 22.19 18.43
N PHE A 220 -15.49 20.89 18.11
CA PHE A 220 -16.39 19.86 18.65
C PHE A 220 -15.71 18.97 19.69
N GLU A 221 -14.58 19.43 20.24
CA GLU A 221 -13.83 18.68 21.24
C GLU A 221 -14.69 18.29 22.45
N LYS A 222 -15.53 19.21 22.94
CA LYS A 222 -16.32 18.98 24.16
C LYS A 222 -17.33 17.85 24.01
N GLU A 223 -17.84 17.67 22.79
CA GLU A 223 -18.83 16.67 22.44
C GLU A 223 -18.18 15.32 22.12
N VAL A 224 -17.03 15.33 21.45
CA VAL A 224 -16.38 14.13 20.90
C VAL A 224 -15.40 13.48 21.88
N LEU A 225 -14.64 14.28 22.65
CA LEU A 225 -13.59 13.79 23.53
C LEU A 225 -14.08 12.82 24.62
N PRO A 226 -15.26 13.02 25.26
CA PRO A 226 -15.80 12.05 26.22
C PRO A 226 -16.03 10.66 25.59
N LEU A 227 -16.56 10.62 24.36
CA LEU A 227 -16.82 9.38 23.62
C LEU A 227 -15.50 8.67 23.25
N ILE A 228 -14.48 9.43 22.83
CA ILE A 228 -13.13 8.88 22.58
C ILE A 228 -12.53 8.32 23.88
N GLY A 229 -12.65 9.04 24.99
CA GLY A 229 -12.13 8.61 26.29
C GLY A 229 -12.75 7.29 26.72
N GLU A 230 -14.08 7.18 26.64
CA GLU A 230 -14.80 5.94 26.95
C GLU A 230 -14.42 4.81 26.00
N PHE A 231 -14.26 5.10 24.70
CA PHE A 231 -13.84 4.12 23.70
C PHE A 231 -12.46 3.52 24.00
N ILE A 232 -11.51 4.32 24.48
CA ILE A 232 -10.15 3.88 24.78
C ILE A 232 -10.06 3.17 26.15
N ALA A 233 -10.81 3.66 27.14
CA ALA A 233 -10.69 3.23 28.53
C ALA A 233 -11.61 2.04 28.87
N ALA A 234 -12.83 2.03 28.33
CA ALA A 234 -13.88 1.07 28.69
C ALA A 234 -14.76 0.73 27.48
N PRO A 235 -14.20 0.08 26.43
CA PRO A 235 -14.98 -0.35 25.29
C PRO A 235 -16.06 -1.36 25.71
N LEU A 236 -17.22 -1.31 25.05
CA LEU A 236 -18.34 -2.17 25.42
C LEU A 236 -18.07 -3.66 25.14
N LEU A 237 -17.33 -3.96 24.07
CA LEU A 237 -17.02 -5.32 23.58
C LEU A 237 -18.25 -6.26 23.64
N SER A 238 -19.36 -5.81 23.07
CA SER A 238 -20.65 -6.52 23.14
C SER A 238 -20.66 -7.82 22.34
N GLU A 239 -21.54 -8.76 22.74
CA GLU A 239 -21.78 -10.01 21.99
C GLU A 239 -22.26 -9.74 20.55
N GLU A 240 -23.05 -8.68 20.35
CA GLU A 240 -23.48 -8.24 19.02
C GLU A 240 -22.30 -7.75 18.18
N GLY A 241 -21.46 -6.87 18.74
CA GLY A 241 -20.25 -6.38 18.05
C GLY A 241 -19.28 -7.50 17.70
N PHE A 242 -19.10 -8.47 18.59
CA PHE A 242 -18.35 -9.70 18.32
C PHE A 242 -18.96 -10.52 17.19
N SER A 243 -20.28 -10.71 17.19
CA SER A 243 -20.96 -11.51 16.18
C SER A 243 -20.81 -10.88 14.78
N ILE A 244 -20.94 -9.55 14.68
CA ILE A 244 -20.70 -8.80 13.44
C ILE A 244 -19.25 -8.97 12.98
N ALA A 245 -18.28 -8.75 13.88
CA ALA A 245 -16.85 -8.89 13.56
C ALA A 245 -16.52 -10.31 13.07
N LYS A 246 -17.09 -11.33 13.71
CA LYS A 246 -16.90 -12.74 13.33
C LYS A 246 -17.46 -13.04 11.95
N LEU A 247 -18.68 -12.59 11.66
CA LEU A 247 -19.29 -12.74 10.33
C LEU A 247 -18.48 -12.02 9.25
N ASN A 248 -18.03 -10.80 9.52
CA ASN A 248 -17.21 -10.04 8.59
C ASN A 248 -15.89 -10.74 8.27
N LEU A 249 -15.19 -11.25 9.30
CA LEU A 249 -13.94 -11.98 9.10
C LEU A 249 -14.16 -13.32 8.40
N GLU A 250 -15.25 -14.03 8.71
CA GLU A 250 -15.61 -15.28 8.03
C GLU A 250 -15.83 -15.04 6.52
N GLU A 251 -16.61 -14.03 6.16
CA GLU A 251 -16.84 -13.67 4.76
C GLU A 251 -15.56 -13.16 4.08
N ALA A 252 -14.73 -12.39 4.79
CA ALA A 252 -13.43 -11.97 4.27
C ALA A 252 -12.53 -13.17 3.97
N ILE A 253 -12.51 -14.21 4.81
CA ILE A 253 -11.73 -15.44 4.57
C ILE A 253 -12.30 -16.21 3.37
N LYS A 254 -13.62 -16.37 3.26
CA LYS A 254 -14.25 -17.07 2.12
C LYS A 254 -13.95 -16.41 0.79
N ARG A 255 -13.93 -15.07 0.76
CA ARG A 255 -13.74 -14.26 -0.46
C ARG A 255 -12.29 -13.92 -0.78
N ARG A 256 -11.33 -14.26 0.10
CA ARG A 256 -9.91 -13.87 -0.07
C ARG A 256 -9.23 -14.42 -1.32
N ASN A 257 -9.85 -15.40 -1.97
CA ASN A 257 -9.34 -16.03 -3.19
C ASN A 257 -10.10 -15.59 -4.46
N ASP A 258 -10.93 -14.55 -4.36
CA ASP A 258 -11.63 -13.95 -5.51
C ASP A 258 -10.66 -13.22 -6.44
N LYS A 259 -9.56 -12.67 -5.90
CA LYS A 259 -8.53 -11.94 -6.64
C LYS A 259 -7.20 -12.68 -6.60
N ILE A 260 -6.64 -12.98 -7.77
CA ILE A 260 -5.31 -13.60 -7.92
C ILE A 260 -4.23 -12.76 -7.23
N PRO A 261 -4.25 -11.41 -7.40
CA PRO A 261 -3.90 -10.41 -6.41
C PRO A 261 -3.43 -10.93 -5.07
N ASP A 262 -4.48 -11.20 -4.32
CA ASP A 262 -4.45 -11.28 -2.89
C ASP A 262 -3.91 -12.64 -2.44
N ILE A 263 -4.14 -13.68 -3.25
CA ILE A 263 -3.56 -15.00 -3.08
C ILE A 263 -2.03 -14.91 -3.18
N ALA A 264 -1.51 -14.27 -4.24
CA ALA A 264 -0.07 -14.20 -4.48
C ALA A 264 0.65 -13.47 -3.34
N TYR A 265 0.15 -12.29 -2.93
CA TYR A 265 0.74 -11.54 -1.83
C TYR A 265 0.67 -12.30 -0.50
N ARG A 266 -0.48 -12.90 -0.17
CA ARG A 266 -0.65 -13.69 1.05
C ARG A 266 0.28 -14.90 1.08
N LYS A 267 0.34 -15.66 -0.01
CA LYS A 267 1.21 -16.85 -0.10
C LYS A 267 2.69 -16.51 -0.10
N THR A 268 3.07 -15.38 -0.69
CA THR A 268 4.45 -14.89 -0.60
C THR A 268 4.80 -14.46 0.83
N ALA A 269 3.89 -13.81 1.54
CA ALA A 269 4.10 -13.48 2.96
C ALA A 269 4.19 -14.74 3.84
N GLU A 270 3.26 -15.69 3.69
CA GLU A 270 3.31 -16.99 4.38
C GLU A 270 4.66 -17.71 4.12
N LEU A 271 5.18 -17.63 2.89
CA LEU A 271 6.43 -18.27 2.49
C LEU A 271 7.65 -17.60 3.14
N VAL A 272 7.74 -16.27 3.05
CA VAL A 272 8.86 -15.48 3.60
C VAL A 272 8.92 -15.60 5.12
N TYR A 273 7.77 -15.59 5.78
CA TYR A 273 7.66 -15.68 7.24
C TYR A 273 7.45 -17.10 7.75
N ARG A 274 7.68 -18.12 6.91
CA ARG A 274 7.48 -19.53 7.25
C ARG A 274 8.19 -19.89 8.57
N GLY A 275 7.48 -20.66 9.41
CA GLY A 275 8.00 -21.11 10.71
C GLY A 275 7.95 -20.03 11.80
N THR A 276 7.33 -18.88 11.53
CA THR A 276 7.13 -17.79 12.50
C THR A 276 5.64 -17.51 12.69
N VAL A 277 5.29 -16.69 13.70
CA VAL A 277 3.90 -16.25 13.88
C VAL A 277 3.39 -15.40 12.71
N LEU A 278 4.27 -14.68 12.01
CA LEU A 278 3.92 -13.85 10.85
C LEU A 278 3.66 -14.66 9.58
N GLY A 279 4.06 -15.92 9.55
CA GLY A 279 3.79 -16.84 8.44
C GLY A 279 2.41 -17.50 8.53
N LYS A 280 1.59 -17.15 9.53
CA LYS A 280 0.26 -17.73 9.75
C LYS A 280 -0.82 -16.79 9.22
N SER A 281 -1.65 -17.30 8.32
CA SER A 281 -2.89 -16.64 7.88
C SER A 281 -4.09 -17.15 8.67
N THR A 282 -5.14 -16.32 8.74
CA THR A 282 -6.42 -16.69 9.35
C THR A 282 -7.08 -17.90 8.70
N GLN A 283 -7.81 -18.70 9.47
CA GLN A 283 -8.43 -19.97 9.10
C GLN A 283 -9.84 -20.09 9.67
N LEU A 284 -10.77 -20.62 8.86
CA LEU A 284 -12.16 -20.83 9.29
C LEU A 284 -12.28 -21.75 10.51
N ASP A 285 -11.49 -22.83 10.55
CA ASP A 285 -11.51 -23.78 11.67
C ASP A 285 -11.00 -23.18 12.98
N SER A 286 -10.06 -22.22 12.90
CA SER A 286 -9.56 -21.47 14.06
C SER A 286 -10.63 -20.47 14.51
N LEU A 287 -11.16 -19.69 13.56
CA LEU A 287 -12.21 -18.70 13.78
C LEU A 287 -13.46 -19.30 14.44
N ALA A 288 -13.87 -20.50 14.02
CA ALA A 288 -15.03 -21.19 14.56
C ALA A 288 -14.91 -21.46 16.07
N LYS A 289 -13.70 -21.58 16.62
CA LYS A 289 -13.44 -21.87 18.04
C LYS A 289 -13.43 -20.63 18.93
N ILE A 290 -13.24 -19.44 18.36
CA ILE A 290 -13.18 -18.17 19.09
C ILE A 290 -14.58 -17.74 19.55
N ARG A 291 -14.65 -17.19 20.76
CA ARG A 291 -15.85 -16.70 21.47
C ARG A 291 -15.62 -15.26 21.95
N ALA A 292 -16.71 -14.52 22.22
CA ALA A 292 -16.63 -13.14 22.72
C ALA A 292 -15.83 -13.02 24.02
N LYS A 293 -15.90 -14.02 24.90
CA LYS A 293 -15.09 -14.06 26.12
C LYS A 293 -13.57 -14.01 25.85
N ASP A 294 -13.10 -14.57 24.74
CA ASP A 294 -11.67 -14.62 24.41
C ASP A 294 -11.17 -13.22 24.00
N ILE A 295 -12.04 -12.45 23.31
CA ILE A 295 -11.82 -11.05 22.94
C ILE A 295 -11.77 -10.16 24.20
N LYS A 296 -12.71 -10.36 25.12
CA LYS A 296 -12.73 -9.65 26.40
C LYS A 296 -11.50 -9.97 27.24
N GLU A 297 -11.13 -11.25 27.34
CA GLU A 297 -9.94 -11.70 28.06
C GLU A 297 -8.65 -11.10 27.47
N TYR A 298 -8.57 -10.99 26.15
CA TYR A 298 -7.45 -10.34 25.47
C TYR A 298 -7.36 -8.83 25.79
N PHE A 299 -8.50 -8.12 25.89
CA PHE A 299 -8.49 -6.75 26.42
C PHE A 299 -8.00 -6.71 27.86
N ASP A 300 -8.66 -7.45 28.75
CA ASP A 300 -8.46 -7.37 30.19
C ASP A 300 -7.02 -7.73 30.59
N LYS A 301 -6.43 -8.78 29.98
CA LYS A 301 -5.10 -9.30 30.35
C LYS A 301 -3.95 -8.69 29.57
N THR A 302 -4.21 -8.14 28.38
CA THR A 302 -3.14 -7.67 27.48
C THR A 302 -3.35 -6.21 27.11
N VAL A 303 -4.35 -5.89 26.30
CA VAL A 303 -4.47 -4.56 25.66
C VAL A 303 -4.67 -3.43 26.67
N SER A 304 -5.39 -3.69 27.76
CA SER A 304 -5.65 -2.72 28.82
C SER A 304 -4.38 -2.30 29.57
N THR A 305 -3.35 -3.14 29.63
CA THR A 305 -2.09 -2.91 30.38
C THR A 305 -0.86 -2.73 29.49
N SER A 306 -0.98 -2.94 28.18
CA SER A 306 0.09 -2.73 27.20
C SER A 306 0.62 -1.29 27.16
N ARG A 307 1.90 -1.15 26.77
CA ARG A 307 2.53 0.15 26.51
C ARG A 307 1.79 0.87 25.39
N ARG A 308 1.75 2.19 25.50
CA ARG A 308 1.09 3.08 24.54
C ARG A 308 2.05 4.12 24.00
N ILE A 309 1.93 4.40 22.71
CA ILE A 309 2.49 5.59 22.09
C ILE A 309 1.35 6.39 21.47
N VAL A 310 1.34 7.69 21.70
CA VAL A 310 0.38 8.62 21.11
C VAL A 310 1.12 9.53 20.14
N LEU A 311 0.76 9.47 18.86
CA LEU A 311 1.16 10.45 17.86
C LEU A 311 0.07 11.51 17.78
N LEU A 312 0.43 12.76 18.04
CA LEU A 312 -0.51 13.88 18.09
C LEU A 312 -0.06 14.99 17.16
N ALA A 313 -0.92 15.36 16.21
CA ALA A 313 -0.70 16.49 15.34
C ALA A 313 -1.99 17.30 15.15
N GLY A 314 -1.87 18.62 15.06
CA GLY A 314 -3.02 19.48 14.74
C GLY A 314 -3.03 20.81 15.47
N ASP A 315 -4.20 21.45 15.46
CA ASP A 315 -4.45 22.79 15.98
C ASP A 315 -4.54 22.80 17.51
N LEU A 316 -3.36 22.73 18.13
CA LEU A 316 -3.18 22.79 19.57
C LEU A 316 -1.74 23.19 19.92
N GLN A 317 -1.57 23.80 21.08
CA GLN A 317 -0.28 24.09 21.70
C GLN A 317 0.13 22.97 22.66
N ARG A 318 1.40 22.94 23.08
CA ARG A 318 1.94 21.88 23.95
C ARG A 318 1.11 21.64 25.22
N LYS A 319 0.73 22.70 25.94
CA LYS A 319 -0.06 22.58 27.18
C LYS A 319 -1.45 21.97 26.93
N GLU A 320 -2.06 22.32 25.80
CA GLU A 320 -3.35 21.74 25.38
C GLU A 320 -3.18 20.27 24.99
N ALA A 321 -2.06 19.92 24.34
CA ALA A 321 -1.70 18.54 24.02
C ALA A 321 -1.55 17.69 25.28
N GLU A 322 -0.80 18.18 26.27
CA GLU A 322 -0.59 17.52 27.56
C GLU A 322 -1.94 17.31 28.28
N SER A 323 -2.81 18.32 28.30
CA SER A 323 -4.13 18.22 28.91
C SER A 323 -5.06 17.24 28.18
N LEU A 324 -5.08 17.28 26.85
CA LEU A 324 -5.89 16.38 26.02
C LEU A 324 -5.46 14.93 26.26
N VAL A 325 -4.17 14.63 26.17
CA VAL A 325 -3.69 13.25 26.33
C VAL A 325 -3.92 12.77 27.76
N ALA A 326 -3.70 13.61 28.77
CA ALA A 326 -3.98 13.25 30.16
C ALA A 326 -5.46 12.90 30.39
N SER A 327 -6.39 13.56 29.68
CA SER A 327 -7.82 13.27 29.77
C SER A 327 -8.22 11.92 29.14
N LEU A 328 -7.54 11.52 28.05
CA LEU A 328 -7.80 10.26 27.35
C LEU A 328 -7.05 9.07 27.96
N PHE A 329 -5.89 9.33 28.55
CA PHE A 329 -4.97 8.33 29.09
C PHE A 329 -4.63 8.67 30.54
N PRO A 330 -5.57 8.46 31.48
CA PRO A 330 -5.29 8.67 32.88
C PRO A 330 -4.13 7.78 33.35
N PRO A 331 -3.36 8.21 34.37
CA PRO A 331 -2.25 7.42 34.91
C PRO A 331 -2.67 6.00 35.30
N ARG A 332 -1.77 5.04 35.08
CA ARG A 332 -1.97 3.62 35.38
C ARG A 332 -0.94 3.14 36.38
N GLU A 333 -1.35 2.22 37.24
CA GLU A 333 -0.45 1.62 38.23
C GLU A 333 0.45 0.54 37.60
N THR A 334 -0.13 -0.24 36.68
CA THR A 334 0.49 -1.38 36.00
C THR A 334 0.67 -1.13 34.51
N VAL A 335 1.87 -1.44 34.04
CA VAL A 335 2.22 -1.48 32.62
C VAL A 335 2.88 -2.83 32.38
N ARG A 336 2.33 -3.59 31.45
CA ARG A 336 2.89 -4.88 31.06
C ARG A 336 4.23 -4.64 30.37
N VAL A 337 5.25 -5.38 30.78
CA VAL A 337 6.51 -5.47 30.05
C VAL A 337 6.33 -6.53 28.97
N GLU A 338 6.44 -6.11 27.72
CA GLU A 338 6.33 -7.01 26.59
C GLU A 338 7.68 -7.64 26.25
N SER A 339 7.62 -8.86 25.70
CA SER A 339 8.79 -9.57 25.20
C SER A 339 8.46 -10.13 23.80
N PRO A 340 8.43 -9.26 22.76
CA PRO A 340 8.05 -9.68 21.43
C PRO A 340 9.02 -10.75 20.88
N VAL A 341 8.48 -11.69 20.10
CA VAL A 341 9.27 -12.65 19.34
C VAL A 341 10.19 -11.89 18.39
N ARG A 342 11.50 -12.08 18.55
CA ARG A 342 12.50 -11.43 17.70
C ARG A 342 12.70 -12.22 16.41
N LEU A 343 12.31 -11.61 15.29
CA LEU A 343 12.67 -12.06 13.96
C LEU A 343 13.96 -11.37 13.51
N ASN A 344 14.78 -12.07 12.74
CA ASN A 344 15.95 -11.48 12.11
C ASN A 344 16.23 -12.13 10.76
N SER A 345 17.06 -11.46 9.96
CA SER A 345 17.37 -11.89 8.59
C SER A 345 17.95 -13.31 8.53
N LYS A 346 18.75 -13.73 9.51
CA LYS A 346 19.35 -15.07 9.55
C LYS A 346 18.30 -16.17 9.73
N ILE A 347 17.34 -15.96 10.64
CA ILE A 347 16.24 -16.92 10.88
C ILE A 347 15.36 -17.03 9.63
N LEU A 348 14.94 -15.89 9.08
CA LEU A 348 14.08 -15.88 7.89
C LEU A 348 14.78 -16.52 6.69
N LYS A 349 16.04 -16.16 6.44
CA LYS A 349 16.81 -16.75 5.34
C LYS A 349 17.00 -18.25 5.51
N LYS A 350 17.36 -18.72 6.71
CA LYS A 350 17.49 -20.16 7.00
C LYS A 350 16.20 -20.92 6.71
N ASN A 351 15.05 -20.38 7.15
CA ASN A 351 13.76 -21.02 6.94
C ASN A 351 13.40 -21.09 5.45
N LEU A 352 13.68 -20.02 4.70
CA LEU A 352 13.41 -19.94 3.27
C LEU A 352 14.33 -20.86 2.45
N ASP A 353 15.63 -20.90 2.77
CA ASP A 353 16.64 -21.74 2.13
C ASP A 353 16.40 -23.24 2.40
N SER A 354 15.77 -23.59 3.52
CA SER A 354 15.51 -24.99 3.90
C SER A 354 14.48 -25.72 3.03
N LEU A 355 13.77 -24.99 2.18
CA LEU A 355 12.73 -25.56 1.32
C LEU A 355 13.34 -26.35 0.15
N PRO A 356 12.83 -27.56 -0.15
CA PRO A 356 13.37 -28.42 -1.20
C PRO A 356 12.94 -28.00 -2.63
N PHE A 357 12.34 -26.82 -2.77
CA PHE A 357 11.85 -26.28 -4.04
C PHE A 357 12.24 -24.82 -4.16
N GLN A 358 12.31 -24.35 -5.41
CA GLN A 358 12.61 -22.95 -5.72
C GLN A 358 11.33 -22.14 -6.02
N ILE A 359 10.30 -22.84 -6.53
CA ILE A 359 9.04 -22.25 -6.94
C ILE A 359 7.89 -22.89 -6.14
N LEU A 360 7.06 -22.05 -5.52
CA LEU A 360 5.76 -22.43 -4.99
C LEU A 360 4.69 -22.09 -6.04
N GLY A 361 4.07 -23.11 -6.63
CA GLY A 361 2.91 -22.97 -7.50
C GLY A 361 1.63 -22.94 -6.66
N VAL A 362 0.82 -21.89 -6.80
CA VAL A 362 -0.48 -21.74 -6.16
C VAL A 362 -1.57 -21.88 -7.22
N ASP A 363 -2.19 -23.05 -7.25
CA ASP A 363 -3.07 -23.49 -8.33
C ASP A 363 -4.43 -22.79 -8.23
N LYS A 364 -4.69 -21.86 -9.15
CA LYS A 364 -5.97 -21.14 -9.25
C LYS A 364 -6.28 -20.76 -10.69
N GLU A 365 -7.39 -21.28 -11.20
CA GLU A 365 -7.87 -20.97 -12.54
C GLU A 365 -8.11 -19.46 -12.72
N ALA A 366 -7.46 -18.87 -13.72
CA ALA A 366 -7.57 -17.46 -14.06
C ALA A 366 -6.99 -17.16 -15.46
N THR A 367 -7.44 -16.05 -16.06
CA THR A 367 -6.94 -15.52 -17.34
C THR A 367 -5.65 -14.71 -17.19
N GLN A 368 -5.33 -14.31 -15.96
CA GLN A 368 -4.10 -13.63 -15.58
C GLN A 368 -3.40 -14.44 -14.50
N SER A 369 -2.08 -14.44 -14.53
CA SER A 369 -1.21 -15.05 -13.53
C SER A 369 -0.35 -13.98 -12.87
N ILE A 370 0.24 -14.33 -11.72
CA ILE A 370 1.20 -13.48 -11.02
C ILE A 370 2.48 -14.26 -10.79
N VAL A 371 3.58 -13.61 -11.13
CA VAL A 371 4.94 -14.01 -10.75
C VAL A 371 5.38 -13.08 -9.62
N MET A 372 5.53 -13.62 -8.41
CA MET A 372 6.16 -12.93 -7.29
C MET A 372 7.49 -13.60 -6.95
N MET A 373 8.53 -12.80 -6.75
CA MET A 373 9.80 -13.28 -6.19
C MET A 373 10.07 -12.52 -4.90
N ALA A 374 10.57 -13.20 -3.87
CA ALA A 374 10.87 -12.59 -2.59
C ALA A 374 12.25 -13.00 -2.06
N GLY A 375 13.01 -12.03 -1.57
CA GLY A 375 14.33 -12.22 -0.98
C GLY A 375 14.45 -11.57 0.40
N ILE A 376 15.37 -12.07 1.22
CA ILE A 376 15.63 -11.52 2.56
C ILE A 376 16.74 -10.47 2.48
N LEU A 377 16.45 -9.28 3.00
CA LEU A 377 17.37 -8.16 3.14
C LEU A 377 17.88 -8.05 4.60
N PRO A 378 18.97 -7.31 4.83
CA PRO A 378 19.42 -7.02 6.19
C PRO A 378 18.50 -5.99 6.88
N ALA A 379 18.77 -5.75 8.16
CA ALA A 379 18.03 -4.78 8.98
C ALA A 379 18.14 -3.35 8.45
N HIS A 380 17.22 -2.46 8.85
CA HIS A 380 17.26 -1.04 8.46
C HIS A 380 18.59 -0.34 8.80
N ARG A 381 19.20 -0.69 9.93
CA ARG A 381 20.48 -0.11 10.39
C ARG A 381 21.72 -0.64 9.66
N ASP A 382 21.55 -1.59 8.75
CA ASP A 382 22.68 -2.20 8.03
C ASP A 382 23.32 -1.19 7.06
N PRO A 383 24.66 -1.14 6.96
CA PRO A 383 25.34 -0.22 6.04
C PRO A 383 24.95 -0.39 4.57
N ASP A 384 24.54 -1.61 4.15
CA ASP A 384 24.10 -1.87 2.78
C ASP A 384 22.75 -1.21 2.45
N PHE A 385 22.00 -0.70 3.43
CA PHE A 385 20.66 -0.11 3.26
C PHE A 385 20.59 0.93 2.13
N TYR A 386 21.51 1.89 2.10
CA TYR A 386 21.50 2.98 1.12
C TYR A 386 21.75 2.47 -0.31
N ALA A 387 22.68 1.52 -0.46
CA ALA A 387 22.95 0.87 -1.74
C ALA A 387 21.76 -0.01 -2.17
N ILE A 388 21.09 -0.71 -1.24
CA ILE A 388 19.89 -1.50 -1.54
C ILE A 388 18.77 -0.62 -2.10
N GLN A 389 18.56 0.58 -1.54
CA GLN A 389 17.55 1.51 -2.05
C GLN A 389 17.84 1.93 -3.49
N LEU A 390 19.10 2.20 -3.84
CA LEU A 390 19.51 2.55 -5.20
C LEU A 390 19.39 1.37 -6.17
N VAL A 391 19.85 0.18 -5.78
CA VAL A 391 19.66 -1.03 -6.61
C VAL A 391 18.16 -1.28 -6.84
N ASN A 392 17.34 -1.20 -5.79
CA ASN A 392 15.90 -1.37 -5.92
C ASN A 392 15.30 -0.36 -6.89
N TYR A 393 15.70 0.92 -6.82
CA TYR A 393 15.22 1.95 -7.74
C TYR A 393 15.50 1.58 -9.20
N ILE A 394 16.75 1.22 -9.53
CA ILE A 394 17.16 0.88 -10.90
C ILE A 394 16.48 -0.40 -11.38
N VAL A 395 16.40 -1.43 -10.52
CA VAL A 395 15.86 -2.74 -10.90
C VAL A 395 14.34 -2.66 -11.13
N GLY A 396 13.56 -2.15 -10.18
CA GLY A 396 12.09 -2.19 -10.28
C GLY A 396 11.31 -1.14 -9.49
N GLY A 397 11.97 -0.31 -8.68
CA GLY A 397 11.33 0.70 -7.82
C GLY A 397 11.19 2.08 -8.46
N GLY A 398 11.92 2.36 -9.55
CA GLY A 398 11.96 3.65 -10.24
C GLY A 398 10.81 3.92 -11.21
N GLY A 399 9.77 3.07 -11.22
CA GLY A 399 8.66 3.17 -12.17
C GLY A 399 9.15 2.93 -13.60
N PHE A 400 8.75 3.79 -14.55
CA PHE A 400 9.07 3.63 -15.99
C PHE A 400 10.57 3.66 -16.32
N SER A 401 11.41 4.20 -15.43
CA SER A 401 12.86 4.22 -15.60
C SER A 401 13.54 2.89 -15.21
N SER A 402 12.81 1.99 -14.53
CA SER A 402 13.37 0.74 -14.01
C SER A 402 13.45 -0.37 -15.07
N TYR A 403 14.39 -1.30 -14.89
CA TYR A 403 14.55 -2.45 -15.81
C TYR A 403 13.29 -3.30 -15.94
N PHE A 404 12.55 -3.52 -14.85
CA PHE A 404 11.29 -4.27 -14.89
C PHE A 404 10.27 -3.59 -15.81
N MET A 405 10.04 -2.28 -15.66
CA MET A 405 9.08 -1.56 -16.51
C MET A 405 9.57 -1.38 -17.95
N GLN A 406 10.87 -1.21 -18.18
CA GLN A 406 11.41 -1.12 -19.53
C GLN A 406 11.30 -2.47 -20.26
N LYS A 407 11.95 -3.51 -19.75
CA LYS A 407 12.08 -4.79 -20.45
C LYS A 407 10.77 -5.57 -20.56
N ILE A 408 9.90 -5.50 -19.55
CA ILE A 408 8.67 -6.31 -19.52
C ILE A 408 7.47 -5.54 -20.10
N ARG A 409 7.29 -4.28 -19.70
CA ARG A 409 6.15 -3.46 -20.15
C ARG A 409 6.47 -2.71 -21.44
N SER A 410 7.54 -1.93 -21.47
CA SER A 410 7.79 -0.97 -22.56
C SER A 410 8.24 -1.68 -23.84
N ASP A 411 9.18 -2.62 -23.72
CA ASP A 411 9.79 -3.30 -24.86
C ASP A 411 8.90 -4.45 -25.39
N ARG A 412 8.17 -5.14 -24.50
CA ARG A 412 7.43 -6.36 -24.84
C ARG A 412 5.93 -6.33 -24.59
N GLY A 413 5.41 -5.34 -23.86
CA GLY A 413 3.97 -5.22 -23.59
C GLY A 413 3.36 -6.39 -22.81
N LEU A 414 4.15 -7.15 -22.06
CA LEU A 414 3.72 -8.39 -21.39
C LEU A 414 2.96 -8.14 -20.08
N ALA A 415 3.13 -6.96 -19.49
CA ALA A 415 2.49 -6.59 -18.23
C ALA A 415 2.13 -5.11 -18.20
N TYR A 416 1.04 -4.78 -17.50
CA TYR A 416 0.73 -3.38 -17.20
C TYR A 416 1.56 -2.86 -16.03
N SER A 417 1.87 -3.68 -15.04
CA SER A 417 2.71 -3.28 -13.92
C SER A 417 3.71 -4.38 -13.61
N SER A 418 4.97 -3.99 -13.49
CA SER A 418 6.09 -4.84 -13.16
C SER A 418 7.08 -4.01 -12.35
N GLY A 419 7.57 -4.51 -11.22
CA GLY A 419 8.45 -3.72 -10.38
C GLY A 419 8.92 -4.43 -9.13
N SER A 420 9.56 -3.67 -8.25
CA SER A 420 10.11 -4.16 -6.99
C SER A 420 9.89 -3.21 -5.83
N SER A 421 9.87 -3.76 -4.61
CA SER A 421 9.76 -2.99 -3.38
C SER A 421 10.62 -3.61 -2.29
N ALA A 422 11.49 -2.80 -1.68
CA ALA A 422 12.32 -3.19 -0.56
C ALA A 422 11.76 -2.60 0.73
N TYR A 423 11.44 -3.46 1.69
CA TYR A 423 10.91 -3.11 2.99
C TYR A 423 11.92 -3.44 4.07
N PHE A 424 12.04 -2.57 5.06
CA PHE A 424 13.00 -2.72 6.15
C PHE A 424 12.30 -2.61 7.48
N GLU A 425 12.55 -3.60 8.32
CA GLU A 425 12.19 -3.69 9.72
C GLU A 425 13.43 -3.45 10.60
N LYS A 426 13.23 -3.43 11.92
CA LYS A 426 14.31 -3.21 12.90
C LYS A 426 15.47 -4.19 12.78
N ASP A 427 15.19 -5.46 12.50
CA ASP A 427 16.13 -6.58 12.60
C ASP A 427 16.27 -7.39 11.28
N TYR A 428 15.54 -7.01 10.23
CA TYR A 428 15.62 -7.62 8.89
C TYR A 428 14.99 -6.69 7.84
N GLY A 429 15.02 -7.10 6.58
CA GLY A 429 14.21 -6.53 5.52
C GLY A 429 13.77 -7.60 4.53
N ILE A 430 12.91 -7.24 3.60
CA ILE A 430 12.41 -8.11 2.53
C ILE A 430 12.35 -7.32 1.23
N VAL A 431 12.78 -7.93 0.13
CA VAL A 431 12.53 -7.40 -1.21
C VAL A 431 11.51 -8.26 -1.91
N TYR A 432 10.53 -7.63 -2.54
CA TYR A 432 9.55 -8.28 -3.42
C TYR A 432 9.75 -7.78 -4.85
N PHE A 433 9.65 -8.70 -5.81
CA PHE A 433 9.54 -8.42 -7.24
C PHE A 433 8.20 -8.97 -7.69
N THR A 434 7.44 -8.21 -8.47
CA THR A 434 6.08 -8.62 -8.83
C THR A 434 5.73 -8.20 -10.24
N THR A 435 5.16 -9.14 -10.98
CA THR A 435 4.59 -8.90 -12.31
C THR A 435 3.27 -9.66 -12.45
N GLN A 436 2.24 -8.98 -12.93
CA GLN A 436 0.99 -9.61 -13.36
C GLN A 436 0.95 -9.66 -14.89
N THR A 437 0.62 -10.83 -15.46
CA THR A 437 0.64 -11.05 -16.91
C THR A 437 -0.47 -12.01 -17.35
N LYS A 438 -0.66 -12.19 -18.66
CA LYS A 438 -1.54 -13.23 -19.20
C LYS A 438 -0.99 -14.60 -18.84
N THR A 439 -1.87 -15.54 -18.51
CA THR A 439 -1.51 -16.92 -18.19
C THR A 439 -0.57 -17.55 -19.23
N SER A 440 -0.82 -17.31 -20.52
CA SER A 440 -0.01 -17.84 -21.63
C SER A 440 1.42 -17.28 -21.71
N THR A 441 1.70 -16.11 -21.13
CA THR A 441 3.00 -15.44 -21.16
C THR A 441 3.76 -15.54 -19.82
N THR A 442 3.23 -16.30 -18.85
CA THR A 442 3.81 -16.44 -17.50
C THR A 442 5.27 -16.89 -17.54
N LYS A 443 5.58 -17.92 -18.33
CA LYS A 443 6.94 -18.45 -18.46
C LYS A 443 7.90 -17.39 -19.01
N GLU A 444 7.51 -16.70 -20.07
CA GLU A 444 8.33 -15.64 -20.67
C GLU A 444 8.62 -14.52 -19.67
N VAL A 445 7.60 -14.08 -18.91
CA VAL A 445 7.76 -13.07 -17.86
C VAL A 445 8.66 -13.55 -16.74
N TYR A 446 8.51 -14.81 -16.31
CA TYR A 446 9.38 -15.41 -15.30
C TYR A 446 10.85 -15.42 -15.73
N ASP A 447 11.12 -15.86 -16.97
CA ASP A 447 12.47 -15.91 -17.54
C ASP A 447 13.07 -14.50 -17.65
N LEU A 448 12.28 -13.50 -18.06
CA LEU A 448 12.68 -12.09 -18.09
C LEU A 448 13.00 -11.52 -16.72
N MET A 449 12.16 -11.79 -15.71
CA MET A 449 12.44 -11.38 -14.34
C MET A 449 13.77 -11.97 -13.86
N ARG A 450 14.04 -13.25 -14.16
CA ARG A 450 15.33 -13.88 -13.85
C ARG A 450 16.50 -13.25 -14.60
N GLU A 451 16.34 -12.89 -15.88
CA GLU A 451 17.36 -12.20 -16.66
C GLU A 451 17.70 -10.82 -16.07
N ILE A 452 16.67 -10.07 -15.67
CA ILE A 452 16.87 -8.78 -14.99
C ILE A 452 17.60 -8.98 -13.66
N LEU A 453 17.26 -10.03 -12.92
CA LEU A 453 17.93 -10.42 -11.67
C LEU A 453 19.14 -11.34 -11.91
N SER A 454 19.88 -11.12 -12.98
CA SER A 454 21.13 -11.85 -13.24
C SER A 454 22.34 -11.00 -12.85
N GLU A 455 23.43 -11.65 -12.45
CA GLU A 455 24.68 -10.93 -12.15
C GLU A 455 25.17 -10.10 -13.35
N GLN A 456 24.93 -10.58 -14.56
CA GLN A 456 25.29 -9.88 -15.80
C GLN A 456 24.52 -8.57 -15.96
N THR A 457 23.23 -8.53 -15.60
CA THR A 457 22.45 -7.28 -15.61
C THR A 457 22.96 -6.33 -14.53
N ILE A 458 23.25 -6.82 -13.33
CA ILE A 458 23.82 -6.00 -12.24
C ILE A 458 25.19 -5.42 -12.65
N ASP A 459 26.05 -6.21 -13.30
CA ASP A 459 27.37 -5.76 -13.75
C ASP A 459 27.32 -4.69 -14.84
N LYS A 460 26.23 -4.64 -15.60
CA LYS A 460 26.01 -3.65 -16.66
C LYS A 460 25.48 -2.31 -16.16
N ILE A 461 25.10 -2.20 -14.88
CA ILE A 461 24.66 -0.93 -14.31
C ILE A 461 25.77 0.12 -14.50
N THR A 462 25.35 1.27 -15.01
CA THR A 462 26.20 2.39 -15.42
C THR A 462 26.26 3.49 -14.35
N GLU A 463 27.23 4.41 -14.50
CA GLU A 463 27.33 5.57 -13.62
C GLU A 463 26.16 6.53 -13.84
N GLU A 464 25.66 6.67 -15.09
CA GLU A 464 24.51 7.51 -15.40
C GLU A 464 23.23 7.02 -14.71
N GLU A 465 22.99 5.71 -14.69
CA GLU A 465 21.84 5.11 -13.99
C GLU A 465 21.94 5.31 -12.47
N LEU A 466 23.14 5.17 -11.89
CA LEU A 466 23.38 5.45 -10.48
C LEU A 466 23.08 6.91 -10.15
N GLU A 467 23.60 7.85 -10.93
CA GLU A 467 23.42 9.27 -10.69
C GLU A 467 21.95 9.69 -10.82
N SER A 468 21.25 9.19 -11.84
CA SER A 468 19.81 9.39 -12.01
C SER A 468 19.00 8.85 -10.82
N ALA A 469 19.36 7.67 -10.31
CA ALA A 469 18.72 7.08 -9.13
C ALA A 469 18.99 7.92 -7.86
N LYS A 470 20.23 8.40 -7.65
CA LYS A 470 20.57 9.29 -6.53
C LYS A 470 19.76 10.58 -6.56
N GLN A 471 19.73 11.25 -7.70
CA GLN A 471 18.96 12.49 -7.88
C GLN A 471 17.47 12.26 -7.60
N SER A 472 16.91 11.18 -8.11
CA SER A 472 15.50 10.84 -7.90
C SER A 472 15.16 10.58 -6.44
N ILE A 473 15.97 9.78 -5.73
CA ILE A 473 15.75 9.48 -4.30
C ILE A 473 15.94 10.74 -3.45
N VAL A 474 16.98 11.52 -3.73
CA VAL A 474 17.28 12.76 -2.99
C VAL A 474 16.20 13.81 -3.21
N ASN A 475 15.73 14.01 -4.44
CA ASN A 475 14.68 14.99 -4.74
C ASN A 475 13.33 14.59 -4.14
N ARG A 476 13.04 13.28 -4.03
CA ARG A 476 11.82 12.79 -3.39
C ARG A 476 11.84 12.92 -1.87
N PHE A 477 13.00 13.07 -1.25
CA PHE A 477 13.16 13.10 0.20
C PHE A 477 12.31 14.18 0.89
N ILE A 478 12.17 15.36 0.28
CA ILE A 478 11.40 16.47 0.86
C ILE A 478 9.92 16.14 1.04
N PHE A 479 9.36 15.31 0.16
CA PHE A 479 7.95 14.92 0.21
C PHE A 479 7.61 14.05 1.43
N GLN A 480 8.61 13.57 2.16
CA GLN A 480 8.41 12.86 3.43
C GLN A 480 7.98 13.78 4.59
N PHE A 481 8.03 15.11 4.37
CA PHE A 481 7.77 16.12 5.40
C PHE A 481 6.54 16.99 5.09
N GLU A 482 5.72 16.61 4.11
CA GLU A 482 4.48 17.34 3.76
C GLU A 482 3.39 17.15 4.82
N ASP A 483 3.27 15.94 5.36
CA ASP A 483 2.23 15.59 6.34
C ASP A 483 2.82 15.40 7.73
N LYS A 484 2.24 16.10 8.72
CA LYS A 484 2.69 16.04 10.13
C LYS A 484 2.52 14.67 10.74
N THR A 485 1.45 13.95 10.39
CA THR A 485 1.24 12.58 10.89
C THR A 485 2.31 11.66 10.31
N GLY A 486 2.59 11.75 9.01
CA GLY A 486 3.71 11.06 8.36
C GLY A 486 5.08 11.37 8.96
N ILE A 487 5.34 12.61 9.35
CA ILE A 487 6.57 12.98 10.08
C ILE A 487 6.66 12.25 11.42
N LEU A 488 5.57 12.23 12.20
CA LEU A 488 5.51 11.51 13.48
C LEU A 488 5.72 10.01 13.30
N HIS A 489 5.11 9.40 12.27
CA HIS A 489 5.32 7.99 11.94
C HIS A 489 6.78 7.69 11.63
N ASN A 490 7.40 8.49 10.76
CA ASN A 490 8.80 8.34 10.38
C ASN A 490 9.72 8.48 11.60
N PHE A 491 9.49 9.51 12.42
CA PHE A 491 10.27 9.75 13.63
C PHE A 491 10.16 8.59 14.62
N LEU A 492 8.95 8.11 14.90
CA LEU A 492 8.74 6.96 15.75
C LEU A 492 9.44 5.72 15.18
N ARG A 493 9.23 5.42 13.89
CA ARG A 493 9.83 4.26 13.22
C ARG A 493 11.35 4.27 13.32
N PHE A 494 12.00 5.39 13.03
CA PHE A 494 13.47 5.48 13.11
C PHE A 494 13.98 5.26 14.53
N ARG A 495 13.28 5.81 15.53
CA ARG A 495 13.59 5.55 16.93
C ARG A 495 13.43 4.08 17.29
N GLU A 496 12.34 3.44 16.89
CA GLU A 496 12.09 2.01 17.16
C GLU A 496 13.11 1.10 16.50
N HIS A 497 13.55 1.46 15.28
CA HIS A 497 14.59 0.76 14.54
C HIS A 497 16.00 1.01 15.13
N GLY A 498 16.13 1.94 16.07
CA GLY A 498 17.41 2.31 16.69
C GLY A 498 18.33 3.07 15.75
N MET A 499 17.77 3.90 14.86
CA MET A 499 18.55 4.75 13.96
C MET A 499 19.18 5.93 14.72
N PRO A 500 20.32 6.45 14.26
CA PRO A 500 20.94 7.65 14.84
C PRO A 500 20.00 8.87 14.85
N GLU A 501 20.16 9.76 15.82
CA GLU A 501 19.33 10.99 15.94
C GLU A 501 19.49 11.95 14.75
N ASP A 502 20.64 11.90 14.08
CA ASP A 502 20.96 12.68 12.88
C ASP A 502 20.66 11.92 11.57
N TYR A 503 19.99 10.77 11.63
CA TYR A 503 19.71 9.91 10.47
C TYR A 503 19.06 10.67 9.32
N LEU A 504 18.00 11.44 9.60
CA LEU A 504 17.30 12.22 8.57
C LEU A 504 18.16 13.35 7.99
N ARG A 505 19.05 13.95 8.80
CA ARG A 505 19.98 14.99 8.35
C ARG A 505 21.05 14.43 7.42
N THR A 506 21.58 13.26 7.75
CA THR A 506 22.68 12.63 7.00
C THR A 506 22.19 11.72 5.86
N TYR A 507 20.89 11.42 5.78
CA TYR A 507 20.32 10.49 4.80
C TYR A 507 20.71 10.83 3.35
N ARG A 508 20.57 12.10 2.95
CA ARG A 508 20.88 12.55 1.58
C ARG A 508 22.36 12.35 1.26
N ASP A 509 23.24 12.71 2.20
CA ASP A 509 24.68 12.56 2.04
C ASP A 509 25.09 11.09 1.95
N LYS A 510 24.42 10.21 2.73
CA LYS A 510 24.65 8.76 2.68
C LYS A 510 24.21 8.14 1.36
N ILE A 511 23.10 8.60 0.76
CA ILE A 511 22.68 8.19 -0.59
C ILE A 511 23.70 8.68 -1.63
N GLN A 512 24.13 9.94 -1.53
CA GLN A 512 25.10 10.53 -2.46
C GLN A 512 26.48 9.84 -2.40
N ALA A 513 26.88 9.38 -1.22
CA ALA A 513 28.15 8.69 -1.00
C ALA A 513 28.23 7.27 -1.57
N VAL A 514 27.10 6.65 -1.98
CA VAL A 514 27.11 5.29 -2.54
C VAL A 514 27.87 5.28 -3.87
N THR A 515 28.82 4.35 -4.01
CA THR A 515 29.59 4.18 -5.25
C THR A 515 28.96 3.13 -6.17
N LEU A 516 29.34 3.14 -7.46
CA LEU A 516 28.94 2.08 -8.39
C LEU A 516 29.43 0.68 -7.94
N GLY A 517 30.60 0.62 -7.29
CA GLY A 517 31.13 -0.61 -6.70
C GLY A 517 30.25 -1.16 -5.58
N ASP A 518 29.79 -0.30 -4.67
CA ASP A 518 28.84 -0.67 -3.61
C ASP A 518 27.53 -1.18 -4.19
N LEU A 519 27.01 -0.47 -5.19
CA LEU A 519 25.78 -0.83 -5.88
C LEU A 519 25.87 -2.22 -6.49
N LYS A 520 26.93 -2.51 -7.26
CA LYS A 520 27.13 -3.82 -7.90
C LYS A 520 27.31 -4.94 -6.88
N ARG A 521 28.11 -4.70 -5.83
CA ARG A 521 28.31 -5.66 -4.74
C ARG A 521 26.98 -6.03 -4.07
N VAL A 522 26.18 -5.02 -3.73
CA VAL A 522 24.87 -5.20 -3.07
C VAL A 522 23.86 -5.84 -4.02
N GLY A 523 23.85 -5.44 -5.29
CA GLY A 523 23.00 -6.05 -6.32
C GLY A 523 23.27 -7.54 -6.47
N LYS A 524 24.54 -7.96 -6.56
CA LYS A 524 24.91 -9.39 -6.64
C LYS A 524 24.57 -10.18 -5.38
N LYS A 525 24.50 -9.50 -4.24
CA LYS A 525 24.22 -10.13 -2.94
C LYS A 525 22.72 -10.34 -2.70
N TYR A 526 21.87 -9.41 -3.14
CA TYR A 526 20.45 -9.38 -2.76
C TYR A 526 19.45 -9.30 -3.93
N PHE A 527 19.89 -8.93 -5.14
CA PHE A 527 19.05 -8.72 -6.33
C PHE A 527 19.40 -9.71 -7.44
N VAL A 528 19.68 -10.96 -7.05
CA VAL A 528 19.95 -12.06 -7.98
C VAL A 528 18.93 -13.17 -7.82
N SER A 529 18.60 -13.85 -8.91
CA SER A 529 17.59 -14.92 -8.95
C SER A 529 17.89 -16.08 -7.99
N SER A 530 19.17 -16.33 -7.67
CA SER A 530 19.60 -17.32 -6.68
C SER A 530 19.34 -16.92 -5.23
N SER A 531 19.06 -15.64 -4.95
CA SER A 531 18.82 -15.09 -3.61
C SER A 531 17.34 -14.93 -3.25
N VAL A 532 16.44 -15.26 -4.18
CA VAL A 532 14.99 -15.11 -4.02
C VAL A 532 14.27 -16.45 -4.12
N LYS A 533 13.05 -16.56 -3.59
CA LYS A 533 12.11 -17.65 -3.89
C LYS A 533 10.94 -17.13 -4.71
N THR A 534 10.37 -17.98 -5.55
CA THR A 534 9.27 -17.60 -6.44
C THR A 534 7.95 -18.17 -5.96
N VAL A 535 6.90 -17.35 -5.98
CA VAL A 535 5.49 -17.78 -5.91
C VAL A 535 4.85 -17.51 -7.26
N LEU A 536 4.36 -18.56 -7.92
CA LEU A 536 3.58 -18.48 -9.15
C LEU A 536 2.12 -18.73 -8.81
N THR A 537 1.24 -17.75 -9.06
CA THR A 537 -0.20 -17.90 -8.81
C THR A 537 -0.96 -17.87 -10.13
N GLY A 538 -1.70 -18.94 -10.42
CA GLY A 538 -2.48 -19.10 -11.65
C GLY A 538 -2.79 -20.57 -11.95
N PRO A 539 -3.27 -20.89 -13.17
CA PRO A 539 -3.52 -22.27 -13.58
C PRO A 539 -2.28 -23.16 -13.42
N LYS A 540 -2.47 -24.42 -13.03
CA LYS A 540 -1.38 -25.34 -12.69
C LYS A 540 -0.33 -25.51 -13.79
N ASP A 541 -0.75 -25.41 -15.05
CA ASP A 541 0.09 -25.64 -16.21
C ASP A 541 1.03 -24.48 -16.56
N ILE A 542 0.89 -23.30 -15.93
CA ILE A 542 1.82 -22.17 -16.12
C ILE A 542 3.25 -22.49 -15.68
N ALA A 543 3.41 -23.52 -14.83
CA ALA A 543 4.71 -23.99 -14.37
C ALA A 543 5.35 -25.03 -15.32
N LYS A 544 4.65 -25.47 -16.38
CA LYS A 544 5.19 -26.45 -17.33
C LYS A 544 6.37 -25.85 -18.09
N GLY A 545 7.46 -26.62 -18.17
CA GLY A 545 8.67 -26.22 -18.89
C GLY A 545 9.59 -25.26 -18.12
N LEU A 546 9.31 -25.01 -16.83
CA LEU A 546 10.28 -24.42 -15.92
C LEU A 546 11.30 -25.50 -15.50
N GLU A 547 12.58 -25.11 -15.40
CA GLU A 547 13.67 -26.03 -15.07
C GLU A 547 13.77 -26.29 -13.57
N GLU A 548 13.32 -25.32 -12.77
CA GLU A 548 13.44 -25.36 -11.32
C GLU A 548 12.36 -26.24 -10.67
N ALA A 549 12.69 -26.83 -9.51
CA ALA A 549 11.75 -27.64 -8.75
C ALA A 549 10.53 -26.79 -8.27
N VAL A 550 9.33 -27.27 -8.62
CA VAL A 550 8.05 -26.63 -8.31
C VAL A 550 7.26 -27.48 -7.30
N LYS A 551 6.78 -26.84 -6.23
CA LYS A 551 5.80 -27.43 -5.31
C LYS A 551 4.44 -26.77 -5.53
N HIS A 552 3.45 -27.55 -5.94
CA HIS A 552 2.07 -27.09 -6.11
C HIS A 552 1.26 -27.23 -4.82
N ILE A 553 0.45 -26.21 -4.53
CA ILE A 553 -0.52 -26.16 -3.43
C ILE A 553 -1.82 -25.46 -3.87
N ALA A 554 -2.91 -25.73 -3.18
CA ALA A 554 -4.14 -24.93 -3.32
C ALA A 554 -4.03 -23.59 -2.54
N PRO A 555 -4.84 -22.55 -2.88
CA PRO A 555 -4.81 -21.25 -2.18
C PRO A 555 -5.05 -21.32 -0.66
N GLU A 556 -5.76 -22.35 -0.18
CA GLU A 556 -6.06 -22.55 1.25
C GLU A 556 -5.11 -23.54 1.94
N GLU A 557 -4.28 -24.25 1.16
CA GLU A 557 -3.34 -25.24 1.70
C GLU A 557 -2.14 -24.55 2.35
N ARG A 558 -1.65 -25.11 3.46
CA ARG A 558 -0.48 -24.57 4.17
C ARG A 558 0.79 -24.81 3.38
N ILE A 559 1.75 -23.91 3.52
CA ILE A 559 3.09 -24.09 2.96
C ILE A 559 3.79 -25.22 3.74
N PRO A 560 4.35 -26.24 3.04
CA PRO A 560 5.06 -27.38 3.66
C PRO A 560 6.23 -26.98 4.54
#